data_AF-A0A1J5U0R8-F1
#
_entry.id   AF-A0A1J5U0R8-F1
#
_cell.length_a   1.000
_cell.length_b   1.000
_cell.length_c   1.000
_cell.angle_alpha   90.00
_cell.angle_beta   90.00
_cell.angle_gamma   90.00
#
_symmetry.space_group_name_H-M   'P 1'
#
loop_
_entity.id
_entity.type
_entity.pdbx_description
1 polymer ?
#
loop_
_entity_poly.entity_id
_entity_poly.type
_entity_poly.pdbx_seq_one_letter_code
_entity_poly.pdbx_strand_id
1 'polypeptide(L)'
;ESFTENTIDGNFDHAYSVYAIDIDLDGDVDVLGSARRDDDVTWWENDGSESFTENTIDGNFDGAETIYAADIDGDGDIDILGASNIDDDIVWWENTATFSFDPTWTASDITTSASGAMSVFAADIDGDGDMDIISASKLDDTIAWYENSGGPFWSASTITTSADGAFSVFAADMDNDGDMDVLSASDIDDTIAWYENDGAANPSWTASNIDTNADGAKSVFAADMDNDGDMDILSASMNDDTIAWYESDGAANPSWTASNIDTNADSARSVFAADIDGDGVLDIISASYSDSTIAWYETSAIPEFSNIMMPIVSVLAIVGFNYRKRH
;
A
#
# COMPACT_ATOMS: atom_id res chain seq x y z
N GLU A 1 18.55 2.41 -16.86
CA GLU A 1 19.14 3.44 -16.00
C GLU A 1 20.25 2.86 -15.12
N SER A 2 20.80 3.60 -14.16
CA SER A 2 21.81 3.07 -13.22
C SER A 2 21.49 3.46 -11.78
N PHE A 3 21.28 2.47 -10.92
CA PHE A 3 21.06 2.64 -9.49
C PHE A 3 22.36 2.49 -8.71
N THR A 4 22.46 3.17 -7.58
CA THR A 4 23.55 3.00 -6.59
C THR A 4 22.92 2.57 -5.27
N GLU A 5 23.50 1.55 -4.64
CA GLU A 5 23.05 1.05 -3.35
C GLU A 5 23.77 1.81 -2.22
N ASN A 6 22.98 2.33 -1.28
CA ASN A 6 23.45 2.91 -0.03
C ASN A 6 22.74 2.19 1.13
N THR A 7 23.50 1.68 2.09
CA THR A 7 22.93 1.06 3.29
C THR A 7 22.64 2.13 4.34
N ILE A 8 21.37 2.27 4.73
CA ILE A 8 20.92 3.19 5.78
C ILE A 8 21.17 2.57 7.16
N ASP A 9 20.59 1.40 7.40
CA ASP A 9 20.86 0.57 8.59
C ASP A 9 21.01 -0.90 8.19
N GLY A 10 22.10 -1.52 8.67
CA GLY A 10 22.41 -2.92 8.44
C GLY A 10 22.10 -3.85 9.63
N ASN A 11 21.57 -3.30 10.73
CA ASN A 11 21.29 -4.04 11.96
C ASN A 11 19.79 -4.10 12.34
N PHE A 12 18.91 -3.44 11.59
CA PHE A 12 17.46 -3.46 11.78
C PHE A 12 16.88 -4.87 11.47
N ASP A 13 16.82 -5.74 12.49
CA ASP A 13 16.57 -7.17 12.34
C ASP A 13 15.10 -7.43 12.01
N HIS A 14 14.88 -8.12 10.89
CA HIS A 14 13.54 -8.40 10.35
C HIS A 14 12.73 -7.13 10.05
N ALA A 15 13.40 -6.14 9.44
CA ALA A 15 12.75 -5.06 8.71
C ALA A 15 11.62 -5.62 7.82
N TYR A 16 10.43 -5.01 7.91
CA TYR A 16 9.24 -5.55 7.27
C TYR A 16 8.55 -4.56 6.34
N SER A 17 8.28 -3.34 6.82
CA SER A 17 7.72 -2.26 6.01
C SER A 17 8.67 -1.06 5.98
N VAL A 18 8.60 -0.31 4.89
CA VAL A 18 9.37 0.92 4.66
C VAL A 18 8.44 1.96 4.01
N TYR A 19 8.56 3.21 4.45
CA TYR A 19 7.85 4.35 3.89
C TYR A 19 8.81 5.52 3.70
N ALA A 20 8.69 6.25 2.60
CA ALA A 20 9.56 7.38 2.30
C ALA A 20 8.72 8.67 2.27
N ILE A 21 9.03 9.60 3.15
CA ILE A 21 8.34 10.88 3.31
C ILE A 21 9.27 11.86 4.03
N ASP A 22 9.08 13.16 3.82
CA ASP A 22 9.73 14.23 4.59
C ASP A 22 8.99 14.33 5.95
N ILE A 23 9.50 13.67 6.99
CA ILE A 23 8.81 13.50 8.28
C ILE A 23 8.88 14.77 9.11
N ASP A 24 10.02 15.47 9.04
CA ASP A 24 10.30 16.65 9.84
C ASP A 24 10.01 17.98 9.10
N LEU A 25 9.65 17.89 7.81
CA LEU A 25 9.27 18.98 6.92
C LEU A 25 10.44 19.93 6.57
N ASP A 26 11.67 19.43 6.58
CA ASP A 26 12.86 20.21 6.22
C ASP A 26 13.13 20.29 4.71
N GLY A 27 12.42 19.48 3.92
CA GLY A 27 12.45 19.44 2.46
C GLY A 27 13.25 18.27 1.88
N ASP A 28 13.86 17.44 2.71
CA ASP A 28 14.56 16.23 2.32
C ASP A 28 13.73 14.98 2.68
N VAL A 29 13.73 13.96 1.81
CA VAL A 29 12.93 12.74 2.05
C VAL A 29 13.66 11.84 3.05
N ASP A 30 12.95 11.46 4.11
CA ASP A 30 13.39 10.52 5.13
C ASP A 30 12.95 9.09 4.83
N VAL A 31 13.38 8.16 5.68
CA VAL A 31 12.95 6.76 5.65
C VAL A 31 12.34 6.38 6.98
N LEU A 32 11.13 5.84 6.96
CA LEU A 32 10.45 5.21 8.08
C LEU A 32 10.48 3.70 7.90
N GLY A 33 10.67 2.94 8.97
CA GLY A 33 10.69 1.48 8.92
C GLY A 33 10.11 0.83 10.17
N SER A 34 9.59 -0.37 9.99
CA SER A 34 9.17 -1.28 11.06
C SER A 34 9.98 -2.57 11.04
N ALA A 35 10.20 -3.18 12.21
CA ALA A 35 10.91 -4.44 12.33
C ALA A 35 10.20 -5.42 13.27
N ARG A 36 9.91 -6.63 12.77
CA ARG A 36 9.19 -7.67 13.53
C ARG A 36 9.99 -8.33 14.66
N ARG A 37 11.32 -8.16 14.69
CA ARG A 37 12.17 -8.80 15.72
C ARG A 37 12.88 -7.82 16.62
N ASP A 38 13.18 -6.64 16.11
CA ASP A 38 13.63 -5.54 16.95
C ASP A 38 12.46 -4.93 17.72
N ASP A 39 11.22 -5.18 17.28
CA ASP A 39 9.99 -4.63 17.87
C ASP A 39 9.96 -3.10 17.77
N ASP A 40 10.54 -2.60 16.69
CA ASP A 40 10.86 -1.19 16.50
C ASP A 40 10.02 -0.57 15.38
N VAL A 41 9.58 0.66 15.63
CA VAL A 41 9.16 1.64 14.64
C VAL A 41 10.18 2.79 14.72
N THR A 42 10.92 3.00 13.65
CA THR A 42 12.08 3.90 13.61
C THR A 42 12.07 4.70 12.32
N TRP A 43 12.47 5.95 12.38
CA TRP A 43 12.78 6.74 11.19
C TRP A 43 14.25 7.14 11.15
N TRP A 44 14.72 7.42 9.94
CA TRP A 44 16.08 7.83 9.64
C TRP A 44 16.02 9.18 8.94
N GLU A 45 16.42 10.22 9.67
CA GLU A 45 16.46 11.62 9.24
C GLU A 45 17.57 11.81 8.20
N ASN A 46 17.20 12.27 7.00
CA ASN A 46 18.12 12.57 5.92
C ASN A 46 18.55 14.03 5.96
N ASP A 47 19.83 14.31 6.18
CA ASP A 47 20.36 15.68 6.27
C ASP A 47 20.50 16.43 4.91
N GLY A 48 19.79 15.98 3.88
CA GLY A 48 19.88 16.46 2.49
C GLY A 48 21.16 16.04 1.75
N SER A 49 22.00 15.22 2.37
CA SER A 49 23.23 14.70 1.76
C SER A 49 23.30 13.18 1.69
N GLU A 50 22.15 12.51 1.82
CA GLU A 50 22.02 11.04 1.90
C GLU A 50 22.77 10.47 3.12
N SER A 51 22.88 11.27 4.19
CA SER A 51 23.41 10.86 5.48
C SER A 51 22.27 10.80 6.49
N PHE A 52 22.10 9.63 7.09
CA PHE A 52 20.92 9.28 7.86
C PHE A 52 21.20 9.23 9.36
N THR A 53 20.32 9.84 10.17
CA THR A 53 20.34 9.75 11.64
C THR A 53 19.14 8.96 12.14
N GLU A 54 19.41 7.86 12.87
CA GLU A 54 18.37 6.98 13.42
C GLU A 54 17.64 7.61 14.61
N ASN A 55 16.31 7.56 14.56
CA ASN A 55 15.40 8.08 15.58
C ASN A 55 14.27 7.06 15.84
N THR A 56 14.35 6.33 16.95
CA THR A 56 13.31 5.36 17.36
C THR A 56 12.06 6.09 17.86
N ILE A 57 10.90 5.75 17.28
CA ILE A 57 9.57 6.25 17.67
C ILE A 57 9.01 5.37 18.79
N ASP A 58 9.00 4.06 18.55
CA ASP A 58 8.67 3.03 19.53
C ASP A 58 9.66 1.88 19.39
N GLY A 59 10.14 1.35 20.51
CA GLY A 59 11.06 0.21 20.53
C GLY A 59 10.55 -0.98 21.32
N ASN A 60 9.23 -1.09 21.47
CA ASN A 60 8.56 -2.24 22.09
C ASN A 60 7.20 -2.53 21.41
N PHE A 61 7.10 -2.36 20.10
CA PHE A 61 5.92 -2.70 19.29
C PHE A 61 6.10 -4.11 18.71
N ASP A 62 5.82 -5.14 19.54
CA ASP A 62 6.18 -6.54 19.26
C ASP A 62 5.50 -7.02 17.99
N GLY A 63 6.25 -7.52 17.02
CA GLY A 63 5.68 -7.95 15.74
C GLY A 63 5.18 -6.80 14.86
N ALA A 64 5.85 -5.65 14.91
CA ALA A 64 5.60 -4.53 14.00
C ALA A 64 5.56 -4.98 12.52
N GLU A 65 4.41 -4.76 11.86
CA GLU A 65 4.15 -5.13 10.48
C GLU A 65 4.18 -3.90 9.57
N THR A 66 3.02 -3.32 9.29
CA THR A 66 2.88 -2.18 8.39
C THR A 66 2.97 -0.89 9.17
N ILE A 67 3.63 0.07 8.55
CA ILE A 67 3.69 1.48 8.94
C ILE A 67 3.09 2.32 7.81
N TYR A 68 2.48 3.43 8.16
CA TYR A 68 1.99 4.44 7.23
C TYR A 68 2.21 5.82 7.84
N ALA A 69 2.53 6.81 7.00
CA ALA A 69 2.78 8.18 7.45
C ALA A 69 1.86 9.15 6.72
N ALA A 70 1.18 10.01 7.48
CA ALA A 70 0.27 11.05 6.98
C ALA A 70 -0.03 12.06 8.07
N ASP A 71 -0.56 13.23 7.71
CA ASP A 71 -1.17 14.17 8.65
C ASP A 71 -2.56 13.63 9.06
N ILE A 72 -2.67 12.97 10.22
CA ILE A 72 -3.89 12.22 10.61
C ILE A 72 -4.88 13.14 11.33
N ASP A 73 -4.42 14.15 12.06
CA ASP A 73 -5.27 15.10 12.77
C ASP A 73 -5.47 16.46 12.07
N GLY A 74 -4.83 16.65 10.92
CA GLY A 74 -4.98 17.82 10.07
C GLY A 74 -4.27 19.07 10.59
N ASP A 75 -3.29 18.91 11.48
CA ASP A 75 -2.54 20.03 12.05
C ASP A 75 -1.36 20.49 11.16
N GLY A 76 -0.99 19.65 10.19
CA GLY A 76 0.02 19.90 9.16
C GLY A 76 1.40 19.33 9.45
N ASP A 77 1.59 18.54 10.52
CA ASP A 77 2.76 17.69 10.69
C ASP A 77 2.48 16.23 10.32
N ILE A 78 3.55 15.45 10.15
CA ILE A 78 3.45 14.04 9.73
C ILE A 78 3.35 13.15 10.96
N ASP A 79 2.25 12.43 11.05
CA ASP A 79 2.00 11.37 12.03
C ASP A 79 2.38 10.01 11.51
N ILE A 80 2.46 9.04 12.44
CA ILE A 80 2.79 7.66 12.14
C ILE A 80 1.65 6.74 12.61
N LEU A 81 1.29 5.80 11.75
CA LEU A 81 0.33 4.74 12.02
C LEU A 81 1.04 3.39 11.90
N GLY A 82 0.77 2.46 12.82
CA GLY A 82 1.38 1.14 12.81
C GLY A 82 0.41 0.03 13.14
N ALA A 83 0.67 -1.14 12.57
CA ALA A 83 0.01 -2.41 12.88
C ALA A 83 1.00 -3.40 13.47
N SER A 84 0.59 -4.13 14.49
CA SER A 84 1.36 -5.22 15.09
C SER A 84 0.59 -6.54 15.01
N ASN A 85 1.24 -7.60 14.51
CA ASN A 85 0.62 -8.92 14.42
C ASN A 85 0.72 -9.75 15.70
N ILE A 86 1.59 -9.40 16.64
CA ILE A 86 1.79 -10.15 17.89
C ILE A 86 1.05 -9.48 19.04
N ASP A 87 1.09 -8.14 19.12
CA ASP A 87 0.36 -7.39 20.13
C ASP A 87 -1.14 -7.29 19.80
N ASP A 88 -1.53 -7.56 18.54
CA ASP A 88 -2.90 -7.37 18.02
C ASP A 88 -3.34 -5.88 18.02
N ASP A 89 -2.36 -4.99 17.94
CA ASP A 89 -2.52 -3.55 18.15
C ASP A 89 -2.47 -2.78 16.82
N ILE A 90 -3.26 -1.71 16.77
CA ILE A 90 -3.12 -0.61 15.80
C ILE A 90 -2.91 0.66 16.61
N VAL A 91 -1.81 1.35 16.34
CA VAL A 91 -1.35 2.50 17.13
C VAL A 91 -1.12 3.69 16.23
N TRP A 92 -1.57 4.86 16.68
CA TRP A 92 -1.25 6.16 16.11
C TRP A 92 -0.24 6.86 17.02
N TRP A 93 0.88 7.28 16.46
CA TRP A 93 1.85 8.17 17.10
C TRP A 93 1.67 9.57 16.51
N GLU A 94 0.99 10.43 17.27
CA GLU A 94 0.81 11.86 16.98
C GLU A 94 2.15 12.56 17.09
N ASN A 95 2.56 13.27 16.04
CA ASN A 95 3.61 14.26 16.13
C ASN A 95 3.04 15.49 16.85
N THR A 96 3.59 15.80 18.00
CA THR A 96 3.12 16.92 18.84
C THR A 96 4.03 18.14 18.72
N ALA A 97 5.04 18.06 17.84
CA ALA A 97 6.02 19.11 17.61
C ALA A 97 5.61 19.96 16.41
N THR A 98 4.53 20.72 16.57
CA THR A 98 3.95 21.58 15.54
C THR A 98 5.01 22.40 14.78
N PHE A 99 5.18 22.13 13.47
CA PHE A 99 6.12 22.81 12.57
C PHE A 99 7.58 22.80 13.07
N SER A 100 8.05 21.65 13.57
CA SER A 100 9.39 21.44 14.11
C SER A 100 10.17 20.39 13.31
N PHE A 101 11.45 20.66 13.05
CA PHE A 101 12.40 19.66 12.50
C PHE A 101 12.82 18.60 13.55
N ASP A 102 12.40 18.77 14.80
CA ASP A 102 12.63 17.79 15.87
C ASP A 102 11.25 17.24 16.30
N PRO A 103 10.71 16.18 15.64
CA PRO A 103 9.40 15.64 15.95
C PRO A 103 9.34 15.02 17.36
N THR A 104 8.16 15.06 17.99
CA THR A 104 7.94 14.43 19.30
C THR A 104 6.64 13.66 19.36
N TRP A 105 6.72 12.39 19.74
CA TRP A 105 5.63 11.44 19.56
C TRP A 105 4.76 11.24 20.82
N THR A 106 3.45 11.23 20.63
CA THR A 106 2.48 10.74 21.62
C THR A 106 1.70 9.56 21.05
N ALA A 107 1.86 8.39 21.67
CA ALA A 107 1.16 7.18 21.24
C ALA A 107 -0.29 7.14 21.74
N SER A 108 -1.21 6.71 20.88
CA SER A 108 -2.59 6.38 21.20
C SER A 108 -3.02 5.08 20.50
N ASP A 109 -3.49 4.12 21.28
CA ASP A 109 -4.06 2.89 20.73
C ASP A 109 -5.38 3.21 20.01
N ILE A 110 -5.45 2.90 18.71
CA ILE A 110 -6.70 2.90 17.95
C ILE A 110 -7.52 1.68 18.36
N THR A 111 -6.86 0.53 18.43
CA THR A 111 -7.42 -0.72 18.95
C THR A 111 -6.32 -1.64 19.45
N THR A 112 -6.67 -2.49 20.41
CA THR A 112 -5.78 -3.53 20.95
C THR A 112 -6.40 -4.93 20.79
N SER A 113 -7.15 -5.12 19.70
CA SER A 113 -7.90 -6.34 19.44
C SER A 113 -8.07 -6.63 17.95
N ALA A 114 -7.14 -6.16 17.13
CA ALA A 114 -7.05 -6.47 15.70
C ALA A 114 -6.18 -7.72 15.54
N SER A 115 -6.79 -8.91 15.56
CA SER A 115 -6.01 -10.13 15.77
C SER A 115 -5.09 -10.45 14.59
N GLY A 116 -3.79 -10.40 14.81
CA GLY A 116 -2.79 -10.49 13.75
C GLY A 116 -2.89 -9.34 12.76
N ALA A 117 -2.97 -8.08 13.22
CA ALA A 117 -2.99 -6.90 12.37
C ALA A 117 -1.79 -6.90 11.40
N MET A 118 -2.07 -6.86 10.09
CA MET A 118 -1.06 -6.95 9.04
C MET A 118 -0.87 -5.65 8.27
N SER A 119 -1.95 -4.89 8.05
CA SER A 119 -1.95 -3.72 7.19
C SER A 119 -2.87 -2.66 7.74
N VAL A 120 -2.49 -1.41 7.52
CA VAL A 120 -3.23 -0.20 7.88
C VAL A 120 -3.08 0.82 6.75
N PHE A 121 -4.10 1.64 6.55
CA PHE A 121 -4.08 2.74 5.58
C PHE A 121 -4.98 3.87 6.08
N ALA A 122 -4.59 5.12 5.84
CA ALA A 122 -5.36 6.30 6.25
C ALA A 122 -6.04 6.96 5.05
N ALA A 123 -7.32 7.26 5.15
CA ALA A 123 -8.13 7.97 4.14
C ALA A 123 -9.38 8.58 4.78
N ASP A 124 -9.93 9.64 4.19
CA ASP A 124 -11.25 10.19 4.57
C ASP A 124 -12.35 9.27 4.00
N ILE A 125 -12.82 8.30 4.79
CA ILE A 125 -13.74 7.24 4.34
C ILE A 125 -15.20 7.73 4.35
N ASP A 126 -15.56 8.61 5.28
CA ASP A 126 -16.95 9.07 5.43
C ASP A 126 -17.21 10.46 4.81
N GLY A 127 -16.16 11.11 4.30
CA GLY A 127 -16.21 12.37 3.55
C GLY A 127 -16.37 13.60 4.44
N ASP A 128 -16.05 13.52 5.72
CA ASP A 128 -16.16 14.63 6.66
C ASP A 128 -14.91 15.52 6.74
N GLY A 129 -13.79 15.04 6.16
CA GLY A 129 -12.53 15.75 6.04
C GLY A 129 -11.49 15.39 7.11
N ASP A 130 -11.82 14.52 8.07
CA ASP A 130 -10.87 13.94 9.01
C ASP A 130 -10.31 12.61 8.44
N MET A 131 -9.04 12.30 8.69
CA MET A 131 -8.45 11.04 8.21
C MET A 131 -8.89 9.88 9.10
N ASP A 132 -9.57 8.90 8.49
CA ASP A 132 -9.93 7.63 9.11
C ASP A 132 -8.87 6.57 8.86
N ILE A 133 -8.96 5.46 9.59
CA ILE A 133 -8.09 4.30 9.40
C ILE A 133 -8.89 3.09 8.91
N ILE A 134 -8.34 2.37 7.95
CA ILE A 134 -8.76 1.00 7.61
C ILE A 134 -7.66 0.01 7.95
N SER A 135 -8.03 -1.23 8.29
CA SER A 135 -7.08 -2.28 8.62
C SER A 135 -7.42 -3.65 8.05
N ALA A 136 -6.38 -4.49 7.93
CA ALA A 136 -6.48 -5.93 7.69
C ALA A 136 -5.90 -6.70 8.89
N SER A 137 -6.68 -7.65 9.41
CA SER A 137 -6.31 -8.49 10.54
C SER A 137 -6.38 -9.96 10.14
N LYS A 138 -5.22 -10.62 10.13
CA LYS A 138 -5.07 -11.94 9.53
C LYS A 138 -5.74 -13.06 10.31
N LEU A 139 -5.68 -13.02 11.65
CA LEU A 139 -6.07 -14.16 12.48
C LEU A 139 -7.56 -14.19 12.81
N ASP A 140 -8.27 -13.09 12.59
CA ASP A 140 -9.72 -12.96 12.74
C ASP A 140 -10.46 -12.63 11.42
N ASP A 141 -9.76 -12.74 10.28
CA ASP A 141 -10.29 -12.61 8.92
C ASP A 141 -11.00 -11.26 8.65
N THR A 142 -10.59 -10.22 9.37
CA THR A 142 -11.33 -8.96 9.46
C THR A 142 -10.70 -7.85 8.64
N ILE A 143 -11.54 -7.16 7.87
CA ILE A 143 -11.28 -5.81 7.38
C ILE A 143 -12.14 -4.85 8.21
N ALA A 144 -11.50 -3.85 8.82
CA ALA A 144 -12.16 -2.90 9.72
C ALA A 144 -11.91 -1.46 9.29
N TRP A 145 -12.85 -0.58 9.68
CA TRP A 145 -12.77 0.87 9.56
C TRP A 145 -12.85 1.48 10.97
N TYR A 146 -12.04 2.50 11.21
CA TYR A 146 -11.96 3.25 12.46
C TYR A 146 -12.15 4.72 12.14
N GLU A 147 -13.36 5.22 12.43
CA GLU A 147 -13.77 6.61 12.22
C GLU A 147 -13.02 7.52 13.21
N ASN A 148 -12.38 8.56 12.67
CA ASN A 148 -11.89 9.71 13.40
C ASN A 148 -12.95 10.82 13.34
N SER A 149 -13.39 11.32 14.48
CA SER A 149 -14.39 12.41 14.54
C SER A 149 -13.78 13.73 15.05
N GLY A 150 -12.53 13.97 14.67
CA GLY A 150 -11.75 15.17 15.02
C GLY A 150 -11.23 15.17 16.46
N GLY A 151 -10.91 13.99 17.02
CA GLY A 151 -10.41 13.86 18.39
C GLY A 151 -9.72 12.50 18.65
N PRO A 152 -9.19 12.26 19.85
CA PRO A 152 -8.33 11.09 20.11
C PRO A 152 -9.10 9.77 20.26
N PHE A 153 -10.36 9.73 19.84
CA PHE A 153 -11.24 8.58 20.04
C PHE A 153 -11.72 8.06 18.70
N TRP A 154 -11.59 6.74 18.55
CA TRP A 154 -11.89 6.02 17.33
C TRP A 154 -13.20 5.24 17.47
N SER A 155 -14.08 5.32 16.48
CA SER A 155 -15.26 4.46 16.40
C SER A 155 -15.02 3.32 15.41
N ALA A 156 -14.92 2.10 15.92
CA ALA A 156 -14.65 0.93 15.08
C ALA A 156 -15.94 0.35 14.46
N SER A 157 -15.87 0.07 13.16
CA SER A 157 -16.89 -0.63 12.38
C SER A 157 -16.24 -1.74 11.55
N THR A 158 -16.94 -2.86 11.38
CA THR A 158 -16.45 -3.98 10.58
C THR A 158 -16.95 -3.86 9.14
N ILE A 159 -16.01 -3.88 8.17
CA ILE A 159 -16.32 -3.94 6.74
C ILE A 159 -16.66 -5.39 6.37
N THR A 160 -15.81 -6.35 6.75
CA THR A 160 -16.07 -7.78 6.58
C THR A 160 -15.31 -8.62 7.60
N THR A 161 -15.79 -9.84 7.84
CA THR A 161 -15.10 -10.90 8.62
C THR A 161 -14.97 -12.18 7.79
N SER A 162 -14.89 -12.04 6.47
CA SER A 162 -14.86 -13.15 5.53
C SER A 162 -13.65 -13.08 4.59
N ALA A 163 -12.66 -12.26 4.94
CA ALA A 163 -11.40 -12.11 4.24
C ALA A 163 -10.38 -13.07 4.89
N ASP A 164 -10.43 -14.35 4.53
CA ASP A 164 -9.67 -15.40 5.22
C ASP A 164 -8.17 -15.15 5.05
N GLY A 165 -7.50 -14.83 6.16
CA GLY A 165 -6.11 -14.40 6.11
C GLY A 165 -5.89 -12.99 5.55
N ALA A 166 -6.79 -12.04 5.84
CA ALA A 166 -6.66 -10.63 5.45
C ALA A 166 -5.23 -10.10 5.67
N PHE A 167 -4.61 -9.59 4.60
CA PHE A 167 -3.18 -9.29 4.58
C PHE A 167 -2.85 -7.84 4.24
N SER A 168 -3.55 -7.26 3.26
CA SER A 168 -3.32 -5.91 2.76
C SER A 168 -4.64 -5.19 2.61
N VAL A 169 -4.63 -3.88 2.86
CA VAL A 169 -5.74 -2.96 2.56
C VAL A 169 -5.22 -1.73 1.83
N PHE A 170 -6.06 -1.14 0.98
CA PHE A 170 -5.80 0.13 0.31
C PHE A 170 -7.14 0.86 0.11
N ALA A 171 -7.14 2.19 0.12
CA ALA A 171 -8.33 2.99 -0.15
C ALA A 171 -8.18 3.82 -1.43
N ALA A 172 -9.22 3.82 -2.27
CA ALA A 172 -9.30 4.62 -3.49
C ALA A 172 -10.76 4.68 -3.95
N ASP A 173 -11.13 5.72 -4.70
CA ASP A 173 -12.40 5.81 -5.42
C ASP A 173 -12.32 4.90 -6.67
N MET A 174 -12.92 3.71 -6.61
CA MET A 174 -12.76 2.69 -7.67
C MET A 174 -13.82 2.79 -8.77
N ASP A 175 -14.94 3.46 -8.51
CA ASP A 175 -16.08 3.56 -9.43
C ASP A 175 -16.32 4.99 -9.95
N ASN A 176 -15.50 5.95 -9.50
CA ASN A 176 -15.52 7.39 -9.81
C ASN A 176 -16.79 8.14 -9.34
N ASP A 177 -17.41 7.71 -8.24
CA ASP A 177 -18.56 8.40 -7.66
C ASP A 177 -18.17 9.47 -6.61
N GLY A 178 -16.91 9.47 -6.17
CA GLY A 178 -16.30 10.47 -5.31
C GLY A 178 -16.18 10.06 -3.84
N ASP A 179 -16.55 8.84 -3.45
CA ASP A 179 -16.21 8.27 -2.15
C ASP A 179 -15.05 7.28 -2.18
N MET A 180 -14.38 7.14 -1.04
CA MET A 180 -13.26 6.22 -0.90
C MET A 180 -13.79 4.82 -0.62
N ASP A 181 -13.46 3.88 -1.52
CA ASP A 181 -13.70 2.46 -1.33
C ASP A 181 -12.52 1.78 -0.63
N VAL A 182 -12.70 0.48 -0.34
CA VAL A 182 -11.64 -0.35 0.22
C VAL A 182 -11.31 -1.52 -0.70
N LEU A 183 -10.03 -1.72 -0.97
CA LEU A 183 -9.48 -2.93 -1.57
C LEU A 183 -8.82 -3.80 -0.50
N SER A 184 -8.87 -5.12 -0.67
CA SER A 184 -8.11 -6.05 0.15
C SER A 184 -7.44 -7.17 -0.63
N ALA A 185 -6.36 -7.70 -0.06
CA ALA A 185 -5.76 -8.97 -0.42
C ALA A 185 -5.80 -9.91 0.78
N SER A 186 -6.25 -11.15 0.56
CA SER A 186 -6.45 -12.16 1.60
C SER A 186 -5.69 -13.44 1.25
N ASP A 187 -4.85 -13.90 2.17
CA ASP A 187 -3.81 -14.86 1.87
C ASP A 187 -4.20 -16.33 2.00
N ILE A 188 -5.35 -16.64 2.61
CA ILE A 188 -5.81 -18.03 2.80
C ILE A 188 -6.93 -18.38 1.82
N ASP A 189 -7.80 -17.42 1.47
CA ASP A 189 -8.87 -17.60 0.47
C ASP A 189 -8.48 -17.15 -0.95
N ASP A 190 -7.22 -16.77 -1.17
CA ASP A 190 -6.63 -16.41 -2.47
C ASP A 190 -7.38 -15.27 -3.18
N THR A 191 -7.95 -14.35 -2.40
CA THR A 191 -8.90 -13.34 -2.90
C THR A 191 -8.32 -11.93 -2.93
N ILE A 192 -8.54 -11.26 -4.06
CA ILE A 192 -8.50 -9.80 -4.18
C ILE A 192 -9.96 -9.32 -4.17
N ALA A 193 -10.33 -8.46 -3.23
CA ALA A 193 -11.70 -7.98 -3.07
C ALA A 193 -11.77 -6.46 -3.06
N TRP A 194 -12.92 -5.96 -3.50
CA TRP A 194 -13.32 -4.57 -3.45
C TRP A 194 -14.58 -4.46 -2.59
N TYR A 195 -14.64 -3.44 -1.74
CA TYR A 195 -15.75 -3.09 -0.90
C TYR A 195 -16.17 -1.66 -1.24
N GLU A 196 -17.22 -1.58 -2.04
CA GLU A 196 -17.89 -0.34 -2.42
C GLU A 196 -18.45 0.36 -1.18
N ASN A 197 -18.09 1.63 -1.01
CA ASN A 197 -18.69 2.55 -0.05
C ASN A 197 -19.98 3.15 -0.65
N ASP A 198 -20.93 3.57 0.19
CA ASP A 198 -22.18 4.19 -0.28
C ASP A 198 -22.22 5.72 -0.09
N GLY A 199 -21.06 6.32 0.16
CA GLY A 199 -20.85 7.75 0.39
C GLY A 199 -21.59 8.32 1.61
N ALA A 200 -22.07 7.47 2.52
CA ALA A 200 -22.77 7.92 3.71
C ALA A 200 -21.79 8.17 4.86
N ALA A 201 -22.06 9.17 5.71
CA ALA A 201 -21.31 9.40 6.96
C ALA A 201 -21.32 8.20 7.95
N ASN A 202 -22.10 7.16 7.68
CA ASN A 202 -22.02 5.87 8.37
C ASN A 202 -22.11 4.82 7.25
N PRO A 203 -20.98 4.54 6.56
CA PRO A 203 -20.91 3.72 5.37
C PRO A 203 -21.59 2.37 5.49
N SER A 204 -22.19 1.92 4.39
CA SER A 204 -22.51 0.52 4.18
C SER A 204 -21.75 -0.05 2.99
N TRP A 205 -21.28 -1.29 3.13
CA TRP A 205 -20.29 -1.86 2.22
C TRP A 205 -20.92 -2.91 1.28
N THR A 206 -20.66 -2.80 -0.02
CA THR A 206 -20.99 -3.84 -1.00
C THR A 206 -19.74 -4.54 -1.49
N ALA A 207 -19.57 -5.82 -1.14
CA ALA A 207 -18.39 -6.59 -1.52
C ALA A 207 -18.48 -7.19 -2.93
N SER A 208 -17.38 -7.14 -3.66
CA SER A 208 -17.17 -7.83 -4.94
C SER A 208 -15.78 -8.48 -4.97
N ASN A 209 -15.68 -9.71 -5.45
CA ASN A 209 -14.38 -10.37 -5.65
C ASN A 209 -13.84 -10.01 -7.04
N ILE A 210 -12.64 -9.46 -7.07
CA ILE A 210 -11.91 -9.11 -8.29
C ILE A 210 -11.22 -10.35 -8.85
N ASP A 211 -10.53 -11.08 -7.97
CA ASP A 211 -9.91 -12.36 -8.26
C ASP A 211 -10.07 -13.29 -7.06
N THR A 212 -10.19 -14.59 -7.32
CA THR A 212 -10.26 -15.65 -6.30
C THR A 212 -9.26 -16.77 -6.58
N ASN A 213 -8.23 -16.49 -7.39
CA ASN A 213 -7.16 -17.42 -7.72
C ASN A 213 -5.77 -16.78 -7.52
N ALA A 214 -5.71 -15.67 -6.77
CA ALA A 214 -4.48 -14.98 -6.42
C ALA A 214 -3.81 -15.74 -5.25
N ASP A 215 -3.12 -16.85 -5.55
CA ASP A 215 -2.70 -17.83 -4.54
C ASP A 215 -1.75 -17.18 -3.52
N GLY A 216 -2.21 -17.07 -2.27
CA GLY A 216 -1.48 -16.37 -1.22
C GLY A 216 -1.33 -14.87 -1.46
N ALA A 217 -2.38 -14.17 -1.89
CA ALA A 217 -2.41 -12.72 -2.07
C ALA A 217 -1.79 -11.96 -0.88
N LYS A 218 -0.90 -10.99 -1.17
CA LYS A 218 -0.13 -10.23 -0.16
C LYS A 218 -0.21 -8.73 -0.26
N SER A 219 -0.51 -8.19 -1.43
CA SER A 219 -0.48 -6.75 -1.64
C SER A 219 -1.51 -6.39 -2.69
N VAL A 220 -2.17 -5.27 -2.45
CA VAL A 220 -3.02 -4.56 -3.40
C VAL A 220 -2.58 -3.10 -3.46
N PHE A 221 -2.67 -2.51 -4.64
CA PHE A 221 -2.41 -1.09 -4.85
C PHE A 221 -3.32 -0.58 -5.97
N ALA A 222 -3.90 0.62 -5.80
CA ALA A 222 -4.76 1.22 -6.82
C ALA A 222 -4.07 2.41 -7.50
N ALA A 223 -4.14 2.46 -8.83
CA ALA A 223 -3.62 3.55 -9.65
C ALA A 223 -4.20 3.49 -11.06
N ASP A 224 -4.34 4.64 -11.71
CA ASP A 224 -4.65 4.74 -13.15
C ASP A 224 -3.39 4.35 -13.97
N MET A 225 -3.27 3.07 -14.33
CA MET A 225 -2.04 2.51 -14.91
C MET A 225 -1.89 2.79 -16.41
N ASP A 226 -3.00 3.02 -17.12
CA ASP A 226 -2.99 3.29 -18.56
C ASP A 226 -3.38 4.74 -18.91
N ASN A 227 -3.63 5.57 -17.89
CA ASN A 227 -3.93 6.99 -17.96
C ASN A 227 -5.22 7.27 -18.76
N ASP A 228 -6.25 6.44 -18.56
CA ASP A 228 -7.58 6.62 -19.13
C ASP A 228 -8.57 7.33 -18.19
N GLY A 229 -8.18 7.50 -16.93
CA GLY A 229 -8.90 8.23 -15.91
C GLY A 229 -9.72 7.37 -14.95
N ASP A 230 -9.62 6.05 -15.00
CA ASP A 230 -10.14 5.16 -13.96
C ASP A 230 -9.05 4.39 -13.20
N MET A 231 -9.37 4.05 -11.94
CA MET A 231 -8.43 3.39 -11.05
C MET A 231 -8.36 1.89 -11.36
N ASP A 232 -7.16 1.43 -11.71
CA ASP A 232 -6.86 0.01 -11.84
C ASP A 232 -6.35 -0.59 -10.54
N ILE A 233 -6.21 -1.92 -10.52
CA ILE A 233 -5.65 -2.65 -9.38
C ILE A 233 -4.37 -3.38 -9.78
N LEU A 234 -3.33 -3.25 -8.97
CA LEU A 234 -2.16 -4.12 -8.98
C LEU A 234 -2.22 -5.08 -7.79
N SER A 235 -1.76 -6.31 -7.98
CA SER A 235 -1.60 -7.26 -6.88
C SER A 235 -0.27 -8.02 -6.91
N ALA A 236 0.14 -8.50 -5.74
CA ALA A 236 1.22 -9.47 -5.59
C ALA A 236 0.72 -10.71 -4.83
N SER A 237 0.99 -11.89 -5.39
CA SER A 237 0.54 -13.19 -4.88
C SER A 237 1.73 -14.10 -4.61
N MET A 238 1.86 -14.51 -3.35
CA MET A 238 3.09 -15.14 -2.87
C MET A 238 3.27 -16.58 -3.33
N ASN A 239 2.19 -17.37 -3.42
CA ASN A 239 2.33 -18.81 -3.64
C ASN A 239 2.33 -19.19 -5.13
N ASP A 240 1.82 -18.32 -6.00
CA ASP A 240 1.85 -18.49 -7.46
C ASP A 240 2.86 -17.57 -8.18
N ASP A 241 3.71 -16.86 -7.41
CA ASP A 241 4.79 -15.99 -7.87
C ASP A 241 4.33 -14.88 -8.84
N THR A 242 3.08 -14.42 -8.70
CA THR A 242 2.44 -13.54 -9.68
C THR A 242 2.39 -12.08 -9.22
N ILE A 243 2.76 -11.18 -10.14
CA ILE A 243 2.35 -9.77 -10.13
C ILE A 243 1.27 -9.62 -11.20
N ALA A 244 0.10 -9.13 -10.82
CA ALA A 244 -1.04 -8.97 -11.72
C ALA A 244 -1.53 -7.51 -11.78
N TRP A 245 -2.10 -7.16 -12.93
CA TRP A 245 -2.82 -5.92 -13.18
C TRP A 245 -4.25 -6.27 -13.57
N TYR A 246 -5.21 -5.57 -12.99
CA TYR A 246 -6.63 -5.68 -13.29
C TYR A 246 -7.09 -4.32 -13.83
N GLU A 247 -7.22 -4.24 -15.15
CA GLU A 247 -7.70 -3.06 -15.88
C GLU A 247 -9.21 -2.90 -15.63
N SER A 248 -9.63 -1.73 -15.17
CA SER A 248 -11.02 -1.35 -15.00
C SER A 248 -11.66 -0.98 -16.35
N ASP A 249 -13.00 -0.87 -16.38
CA ASP A 249 -13.74 -0.39 -17.54
C ASP A 249 -14.39 0.98 -17.32
N GLY A 250 -13.99 1.67 -16.24
CA GLY A 250 -14.47 2.99 -15.83
C GLY A 250 -15.97 3.09 -15.55
N ALA A 251 -16.67 1.96 -15.36
CA ALA A 251 -18.10 1.97 -15.05
C ALA A 251 -18.34 2.09 -13.54
N ALA A 252 -19.46 2.70 -13.11
CA ALA A 252 -19.93 2.73 -11.71
C ALA A 252 -20.30 1.35 -11.10
N ASN A 253 -19.96 0.27 -11.80
CA ASN A 253 -19.89 -1.08 -11.25
C ASN A 253 -18.82 -1.76 -12.11
N PRO A 254 -17.55 -1.51 -11.81
CA PRO A 254 -16.44 -1.85 -12.68
C PRO A 254 -16.41 -3.33 -13.03
N SER A 255 -15.94 -3.63 -14.24
CA SER A 255 -15.52 -4.97 -14.60
C SER A 255 -14.04 -5.02 -14.91
N TRP A 256 -13.39 -6.11 -14.52
CA TRP A 256 -11.93 -6.18 -14.46
C TRP A 256 -11.35 -7.10 -15.52
N THR A 257 -10.38 -6.61 -16.28
CA THR A 257 -9.60 -7.40 -17.22
C THR A 257 -8.23 -7.71 -16.63
N ALA A 258 -8.06 -8.95 -16.15
CA ALA A 258 -6.81 -9.39 -15.53
C ALA A 258 -5.70 -9.69 -16.56
N SER A 259 -4.48 -9.22 -16.25
CA SER A 259 -3.24 -9.47 -16.98
C SER A 259 -2.09 -9.74 -16.00
N ASN A 260 -1.37 -10.85 -16.18
CA ASN A 260 -0.17 -11.12 -15.38
C ASN A 260 1.01 -10.32 -15.94
N ILE A 261 1.63 -9.50 -15.10
CA ILE A 261 2.83 -8.72 -15.38
C ILE A 261 4.08 -9.59 -15.27
N ASP A 262 4.18 -10.36 -14.18
CA ASP A 262 5.18 -11.41 -13.99
C ASP A 262 4.53 -12.62 -13.31
N THR A 263 5.06 -13.80 -13.58
CA THR A 263 4.68 -15.09 -12.96
C THR A 263 5.91 -15.85 -12.45
N ASN A 264 7.02 -15.14 -12.22
CA ASN A 264 8.26 -15.68 -11.69
C ASN A 264 8.84 -14.81 -10.56
N ALA A 265 8.02 -13.92 -9.98
CA ALA A 265 8.39 -13.13 -8.82
C ALA A 265 8.33 -14.03 -7.58
N ASP A 266 9.42 -14.77 -7.33
CA ASP A 266 9.47 -15.87 -6.36
C ASP A 266 9.07 -15.41 -4.94
N SER A 267 7.89 -15.82 -4.50
CA SER A 267 7.24 -15.30 -3.29
C SER A 267 7.01 -13.79 -3.34
N ALA A 268 6.28 -13.33 -4.37
CA ALA A 268 5.86 -11.95 -4.55
C ALA A 268 5.18 -11.42 -3.28
N ARG A 269 5.62 -10.25 -2.80
CA ARG A 269 5.24 -9.75 -1.48
C ARG A 269 4.62 -8.36 -1.50
N SER A 270 5.10 -7.49 -2.37
CA SER A 270 4.65 -6.10 -2.47
C SER A 270 4.69 -5.64 -3.92
N VAL A 271 3.74 -4.80 -4.29
CA VAL A 271 3.68 -4.10 -5.57
C VAL A 271 3.37 -2.62 -5.31
N PHE A 272 3.93 -1.74 -6.13
CA PHE A 272 3.71 -0.30 -6.07
C PHE A 272 3.81 0.30 -7.47
N ALA A 273 3.15 1.44 -7.71
CA ALA A 273 3.24 2.16 -8.97
C ALA A 273 3.79 3.59 -8.79
N ALA A 274 4.71 3.99 -9.66
CA ALA A 274 5.28 5.34 -9.68
C ALA A 274 5.93 5.64 -11.03
N ASP A 275 5.98 6.91 -11.41
CA ASP A 275 6.81 7.37 -12.55
C ASP A 275 8.29 7.39 -12.12
N ILE A 276 9.03 6.34 -12.46
CA ILE A 276 10.40 6.11 -11.96
C ILE A 276 11.44 6.82 -12.83
N ASP A 277 11.20 6.89 -14.14
CA ASP A 277 12.13 7.48 -15.11
C ASP A 277 11.78 8.92 -15.51
N GLY A 278 10.64 9.44 -15.02
CA GLY A 278 10.17 10.80 -15.23
C GLY A 278 9.56 11.04 -16.61
N ASP A 279 9.05 10.00 -17.26
CA ASP A 279 8.41 10.09 -18.57
C ASP A 279 6.92 10.48 -18.51
N GLY A 280 6.35 10.51 -17.32
CA GLY A 280 4.96 10.85 -17.04
C GLY A 280 3.98 9.69 -17.12
N VAL A 281 4.46 8.45 -17.21
CA VAL A 281 3.67 7.21 -17.15
C VAL A 281 4.05 6.45 -15.87
N LEU A 282 3.06 5.84 -15.21
CA LEU A 282 3.33 5.03 -14.03
C LEU A 282 3.99 3.71 -14.43
N ASP A 283 5.13 3.42 -13.82
CA ASP A 283 5.79 2.12 -13.85
C ASP A 283 5.37 1.25 -12.67
N ILE A 284 5.66 -0.05 -12.75
CA ILE A 284 5.41 -0.99 -11.66
C ILE A 284 6.74 -1.38 -10.99
N ILE A 285 6.78 -1.35 -9.67
CA ILE A 285 7.84 -1.94 -8.85
C ILE A 285 7.26 -3.12 -8.06
N SER A 286 7.99 -4.22 -7.96
CA SER A 286 7.64 -5.31 -7.06
C SER A 286 8.81 -5.77 -6.20
N ALA A 287 8.50 -6.27 -5.01
CA ALA A 287 9.44 -6.98 -4.14
C ALA A 287 9.06 -8.45 -4.02
N SER A 288 10.02 -9.35 -4.23
CA SER A 288 9.88 -10.80 -4.08
C SER A 288 10.85 -11.34 -3.03
N TYR A 289 10.31 -12.14 -2.12
CA TYR A 289 11.01 -12.51 -0.88
C TYR A 289 12.05 -13.61 -1.08
N SER A 290 11.71 -14.67 -1.83
CA SER A 290 12.52 -15.89 -1.87
C SER A 290 13.74 -15.78 -2.77
N ASP A 291 13.68 -14.94 -3.80
CA ASP A 291 14.82 -14.61 -4.67
C ASP A 291 15.52 -13.30 -4.30
N SER A 292 14.98 -12.55 -3.33
CA SER A 292 15.52 -11.27 -2.84
C SER A 292 15.64 -10.21 -3.95
N THR A 293 14.60 -10.10 -4.77
CA THR A 293 14.58 -9.20 -5.93
C THR A 293 13.65 -8.02 -5.71
N ILE A 294 14.14 -6.82 -6.06
CA ILE A 294 13.29 -5.69 -6.44
C ILE A 294 13.29 -5.64 -7.97
N ALA A 295 12.11 -5.73 -8.57
CA ALA A 295 11.93 -5.68 -10.01
C ALA A 295 11.24 -4.37 -10.41
N TRP A 296 11.65 -3.82 -11.55
CA TRP A 296 11.04 -2.67 -12.19
C TRP A 296 10.52 -3.10 -13.56
N TYR A 297 9.24 -2.84 -13.81
CA TYR A 297 8.56 -3.07 -15.09
C TYR A 297 8.22 -1.71 -15.69
N GLU A 298 9.07 -1.27 -16.62
CA GLU A 298 8.86 -0.08 -17.44
C GLU A 298 7.58 -0.25 -18.25
N THR A 299 6.60 0.64 -18.04
CA THR A 299 5.41 0.69 -18.87
C THR A 299 5.68 1.60 -20.07
N SER A 300 4.72 1.72 -20.97
CA SER A 300 4.84 2.67 -22.06
C SER A 300 3.45 3.14 -22.39
N ALA A 301 3.28 4.46 -22.47
CA ALA A 301 2.02 5.04 -22.93
C ALA A 301 1.58 4.33 -24.21
N ILE A 302 0.36 3.80 -24.21
CA ILE A 302 -0.27 3.32 -25.44
C ILE A 302 -0.36 4.57 -26.33
N PRO A 303 0.34 4.65 -27.48
CA PRO A 303 0.23 5.83 -28.30
C PRO A 303 -1.22 5.93 -28.73
N GLU A 304 -1.92 6.99 -28.30
CA GLU A 304 -3.28 7.30 -28.75
C GLU A 304 -3.31 7.14 -30.28
N PHE A 305 -3.91 6.07 -30.76
CA PHE A 305 -4.16 5.92 -32.19
C PHE A 305 -5.30 6.86 -32.52
N SER A 306 -4.96 8.14 -32.73
CA SER A 306 -5.88 9.10 -33.31
C SER A 306 -6.41 8.55 -34.64
N ASN A 307 -7.65 8.09 -34.61
CA ASN A 307 -8.56 7.79 -35.72
C ASN A 307 -7.92 7.71 -37.12
N ILE A 308 -7.28 6.58 -37.44
CA ILE A 308 -7.11 6.14 -38.83
C ILE A 308 -7.73 4.76 -38.99
N MET A 309 -8.98 4.76 -39.47
CA MET A 309 -9.65 3.63 -40.08
C MET A 309 -8.75 2.92 -41.10
N MET A 310 -8.18 1.76 -40.73
CA MET A 310 -7.95 0.65 -41.67
C MET A 310 -8.06 -0.70 -40.94
N PRO A 311 -8.72 -1.71 -41.54
CA PRO A 311 -8.84 -3.04 -40.95
C PRO A 311 -7.64 -3.91 -41.34
N ILE A 312 -6.95 -4.53 -40.37
CA ILE A 312 -6.18 -5.79 -40.47
C ILE A 312 -6.01 -6.27 -39.02
N VAL A 313 -6.76 -7.31 -38.59
CA VAL A 313 -6.31 -8.70 -38.39
C VAL A 313 -5.04 -8.85 -37.53
N SER A 314 -5.27 -9.08 -36.22
CA SER A 314 -4.64 -10.09 -35.34
C SER A 314 -3.12 -10.13 -35.08
N VAL A 315 -2.78 -9.95 -33.78
CA VAL A 315 -1.97 -10.84 -32.92
C VAL A 315 -0.43 -10.80 -33.06
N LEU A 316 0.31 -10.36 -32.02
CA LEU A 316 1.00 -11.22 -31.02
C LEU A 316 2.21 -10.53 -30.31
N ALA A 317 2.26 -10.77 -28.98
CA ALA A 317 3.40 -10.98 -28.07
C ALA A 317 4.52 -9.93 -27.88
N ILE A 318 4.57 -9.45 -26.63
CA ILE A 318 5.66 -9.63 -25.64
C ILE A 318 6.96 -10.20 -26.26
N VAL A 319 7.99 -9.35 -26.32
CA VAL A 319 9.38 -9.80 -26.42
C VAL A 319 10.15 -9.20 -25.26
N GLY A 320 10.24 -9.95 -24.17
CA GLY A 320 11.28 -9.75 -23.15
C GLY A 320 12.65 -9.97 -23.78
N PHE A 321 13.42 -8.89 -23.93
CA PHE A 321 14.80 -8.97 -24.38
C PHE A 321 15.74 -9.26 -23.20
N ASN A 322 16.18 -10.51 -23.11
CA ASN A 322 17.32 -10.95 -22.33
C ASN A 322 18.59 -10.13 -22.68
N TYR A 323 19.06 -9.26 -21.79
CA TYR A 323 20.41 -8.70 -21.88
C TYR A 323 21.41 -9.53 -21.05
N ARG A 324 22.06 -10.50 -21.71
CA ARG A 324 23.37 -11.01 -21.26
C ARG A 324 24.48 -10.10 -21.81
N LYS A 325 25.12 -9.31 -20.96
CA LYS A 325 26.39 -8.64 -21.32
C LYS A 325 27.56 -9.60 -21.09
N ARG A 326 28.24 -9.99 -22.17
CA ARG A 326 29.61 -10.52 -22.14
C ARG A 326 30.58 -9.34 -22.21
N HIS A 327 31.44 -9.18 -21.20
CA HIS A 327 32.87 -9.46 -21.32
C HIS A 327 33.51 -9.54 -19.94
#